data_AF-A0A7Y5CQY0-F1
#
_entry.id   AF-A0A7Y5CQY0-F1
#
_cell.length_a   1.000
_cell.length_b   1.000
_cell.length_c   1.000
_cell.angle_alpha   90.00
_cell.angle_beta   90.00
_cell.angle_gamma   90.00
#
_symmetry.space_group_name_H-M   'P 1'
#
loop_
_entity.id
_entity.type
_entity.pdbx_description
1 polymer ?
#
loop_
_entity_poly.entity_id
_entity_poly.type
_entity_poly.pdbx_seq_one_letter_code
_entity_poly.pdbx_strand_id
1 'polypeptide(L)'
;MMRATSWLVLLAGWFGSSQAQTSGKSIDSLRYTGEVHLRNLRQLTFGGNNAEAYWSFDDKQLIFQSDWTKINPQGCDQIFVMN
;
A
#
# COMPACT_ATOMS: atom_id res chain seq x y z
N MET A 1 -69.84 -15.57 4.44
CA MET A 1 -69.20 -15.23 5.72
C MET A 1 -67.99 -16.14 5.91
N MET A 2 -66.83 -15.52 6.08
CA MET A 2 -65.49 -16.14 6.06
C MET A 2 -65.23 -16.98 7.30
N ARG A 3 -64.70 -18.20 7.12
CA ARG A 3 -63.64 -18.79 7.96
C ARG A 3 -62.89 -19.84 7.14
N ALA A 4 -61.65 -19.56 6.80
CA ALA A 4 -60.66 -20.59 6.52
C ALA A 4 -59.32 -20.09 7.05
N THR A 5 -58.82 -20.87 8.00
CA THR A 5 -57.68 -20.64 8.88
C THR A 5 -56.36 -20.53 8.14
N SER A 6 -55.62 -19.51 8.53
CA SER A 6 -54.22 -19.27 8.19
C SER A 6 -53.34 -20.45 8.61
N TRP A 7 -52.54 -20.95 7.69
CA TRP A 7 -51.36 -21.76 7.99
C TRP A 7 -50.15 -21.03 7.41
N LEU A 8 -49.38 -20.39 8.28
CA LEU A 8 -48.04 -19.91 7.97
C LEU A 8 -47.16 -21.13 7.64
N VAL A 9 -46.60 -21.17 6.44
CA VAL A 9 -45.37 -21.92 6.16
C VAL A 9 -44.26 -20.89 6.03
N LEU A 10 -43.46 -20.73 7.09
CA LEU A 10 -42.22 -19.94 7.08
C LEU A 10 -41.17 -20.72 6.28
N LEU A 11 -41.05 -20.43 4.99
CA LEU A 11 -39.91 -20.88 4.20
C LEU A 11 -38.76 -19.89 4.40
N ALA A 12 -37.69 -20.44 4.95
CA ALA A 12 -36.39 -19.83 5.13
C ALA A 12 -35.92 -19.13 3.86
N GLY A 13 -35.48 -17.89 4.01
CA GLY A 13 -34.93 -17.09 2.93
C GLY A 13 -34.28 -15.84 3.47
N TRP A 14 -33.33 -15.98 4.41
CA TRP A 14 -32.45 -14.88 4.74
C TRP A 14 -31.49 -14.72 3.56
N PHE A 15 -31.92 -13.97 2.54
CA PHE A 15 -31.02 -13.45 1.52
C PHE A 15 -30.14 -12.41 2.21
N GLY A 16 -29.06 -12.89 2.85
CA GLY A 16 -27.96 -12.05 3.25
C GLY A 16 -27.33 -11.48 1.99
N SER A 17 -27.58 -10.20 1.72
CA SER A 17 -26.89 -9.46 0.67
C SER A 17 -25.40 -9.48 0.97
N SER A 18 -24.63 -10.36 0.33
CA SER A 18 -23.18 -10.22 0.26
C SER A 18 -22.89 -8.95 -0.49
N GLN A 19 -22.61 -7.87 0.24
CA GLN A 19 -21.99 -6.69 -0.32
C GLN A 19 -20.60 -7.12 -0.80
N ALA A 20 -20.46 -7.26 -2.12
CA ALA A 20 -19.15 -7.36 -2.74
C ALA A 20 -18.39 -6.09 -2.38
N GLN A 21 -17.48 -6.22 -1.41
CA GLN A 21 -16.64 -5.14 -0.95
C GLN A 21 -15.73 -4.73 -2.11
N THR A 22 -16.12 -3.69 -2.85
CA THR A 22 -15.24 -3.02 -3.80
C THR A 22 -14.14 -2.37 -2.98
N SER A 23 -13.05 -3.10 -2.80
CA SER A 23 -11.78 -2.55 -2.34
C SER A 23 -11.51 -1.29 -3.17
N GLY A 24 -11.50 -0.12 -2.52
CA GLY A 24 -11.19 1.14 -3.18
C GLY A 24 -9.85 1.00 -3.85
N LYS A 25 -9.85 1.04 -5.19
CA LYS A 25 -8.63 0.95 -6.00
C LYS A 25 -7.79 2.18 -5.68
N SER A 26 -6.80 2.03 -4.80
CA SER A 26 -5.81 3.08 -4.54
C SER A 26 -5.15 3.42 -5.87
N ILE A 27 -5.07 4.71 -6.17
CA ILE A 27 -4.35 5.19 -7.35
C ILE A 27 -2.87 4.93 -7.07
N ASP A 28 -2.28 4.01 -7.83
CA ASP A 28 -0.87 3.65 -7.73
C ASP A 28 -0.02 4.79 -8.31
N SER A 29 0.32 5.77 -7.47
CA SER A 29 1.02 6.99 -7.87
C SER A 29 2.52 6.81 -8.06
N LEU A 30 3.10 5.71 -7.58
CA LEU A 30 4.54 5.45 -7.65
C LEU A 30 4.91 4.67 -8.92
N ARG A 31 3.97 3.95 -9.52
CA ARG A 31 4.21 3.18 -10.72
C ARG A 31 3.91 3.99 -11.97
N TYR A 32 4.86 3.97 -12.91
CA TYR A 32 4.61 4.45 -14.26
C TYR A 32 3.46 3.67 -14.91
N THR A 33 2.60 4.35 -15.69
CA THR A 33 1.38 3.75 -16.25
C THR A 33 1.60 2.47 -17.06
N GLY A 34 2.76 2.32 -17.71
CA GLY A 34 3.11 1.14 -18.51
C GLY A 34 3.89 0.04 -17.78
N GLU A 35 4.23 0.22 -16.50
CA GLU A 35 5.04 -0.76 -15.76
C GLU A 35 4.17 -1.92 -15.22
N VAL A 36 4.51 -3.15 -15.59
CA VAL A 36 3.69 -4.35 -15.32
C VAL A 36 4.37 -5.39 -14.42
N HIS A 37 5.67 -5.29 -14.17
CA HIS A 37 6.45 -6.28 -13.42
C HIS A 37 6.59 -5.92 -11.94
N LEU A 38 6.63 -4.62 -11.62
CA LEU A 38 6.78 -4.15 -10.24
C LEU A 38 5.44 -4.15 -9.49
N ARG A 39 5.48 -4.65 -8.24
CA ARG A 39 4.38 -4.60 -7.27
C ARG A 39 4.92 -4.14 -5.91
N ASN A 40 4.04 -3.59 -5.06
CA ASN A 40 4.37 -3.17 -3.70
C ASN A 40 5.51 -2.15 -3.61
N LEU A 41 5.53 -1.18 -4.52
CA LEU A 41 6.52 -0.11 -4.52
C LEU A 41 6.40 0.74 -3.24
N ARG A 42 7.54 1.03 -2.63
CA ARG A 42 7.65 1.91 -1.46
C ARG A 42 8.76 2.94 -1.72
N GLN A 43 8.39 4.21 -1.66
CA GLN A 43 9.34 5.31 -1.67
C GLN A 43 9.93 5.50 -0.26
N LEU A 44 11.25 5.56 -0.14
CA LEU A 44 11.95 5.70 1.14
C LEU A 44 12.48 7.12 1.39
N THR A 45 12.78 7.87 0.32
CA THR A 45 13.29 9.25 0.39
C THR A 45 12.39 10.20 -0.40
N PHE A 46 12.31 11.46 0.02
CA PHE A 46 11.37 12.46 -0.52
C PHE A 46 12.06 13.72 -1.07
N GLY A 47 13.38 13.64 -1.28
CA GLY A 47 14.21 14.74 -1.75
C GLY A 47 15.68 14.34 -1.82
N GLY A 48 16.53 15.35 -2.07
CA GLY A 48 17.97 15.18 -2.30
C GLY A 48 18.30 14.59 -3.66
N ASN A 49 19.58 14.62 -3.98
CA ASN A 49 20.17 13.79 -5.01
C ASN A 49 20.50 12.44 -4.39
N ASN A 50 19.87 11.37 -4.89
CA ASN A 50 20.09 10.02 -4.39
C ASN A 50 20.67 9.19 -5.54
N ALA A 51 21.97 8.96 -5.53
CA ALA A 51 22.59 8.00 -6.43
C ALA A 51 23.40 7.01 -5.59
N GLU A 52 23.06 5.73 -5.74
CA GLU A 52 23.68 4.57 -5.09
C GLU A 52 23.18 4.24 -3.66
N ALA A 53 22.63 3.03 -3.51
CA ALA A 53 22.22 2.46 -2.24
C ALA A 53 22.50 0.94 -2.19
N TYR A 54 22.82 0.44 -1.01
CA TYR A 54 23.20 -0.95 -0.74
C TYR A 54 22.50 -1.49 0.50
N TRP A 55 22.24 -2.79 0.53
CA TRP A 55 21.86 -3.49 1.75
C TRP A 55 23.10 -3.87 2.56
N SER A 56 22.99 -3.83 3.88
CA SER A 56 23.97 -4.47 4.76
C SER A 56 24.01 -5.98 4.50
N PHE A 57 25.11 -6.63 4.87
CA PHE A 57 25.29 -8.08 4.68
C PHE A 57 24.21 -8.94 5.35
N ASP A 58 23.53 -8.41 6.37
CA ASP A 58 22.47 -9.09 7.10
C ASP A 58 21.05 -8.62 6.71
N ASP A 59 20.94 -7.86 5.60
CA ASP A 59 19.70 -7.30 5.06
C ASP A 59 18.90 -6.39 6.02
N LYS A 60 19.52 -5.94 7.12
CA LYS A 60 18.84 -5.11 8.14
C LYS A 60 18.93 -3.61 7.90
N GLN A 61 19.89 -3.16 7.09
CA GLN A 61 20.15 -1.74 6.93
C GLN A 61 20.28 -1.38 5.46
N LEU A 62 19.77 -0.20 5.10
CA LEU A 62 20.03 0.45 3.82
C LEU A 62 21.12 1.50 4.01
N ILE A 63 22.20 1.38 3.24
CA ILE A 63 23.30 2.34 3.17
C ILE A 63 23.11 3.14 1.88
N PHE A 64 23.06 4.47 1.94
CA PHE A 64 22.79 5.30 0.76
C PHE A 64 23.51 6.65 0.83
N GLN A 65 23.76 7.24 -0.34
CA GLN A 65 24.32 8.60 -0.44
C GLN A 65 23.20 9.65 -0.55
N SER A 66 23.33 10.77 0.17
CA SER A 66 22.42 11.92 0.01
C SER A 66 23.06 13.26 0.37
N ASP A 67 22.68 14.31 -0.35
CA ASP A 67 22.96 15.72 -0.04
C ASP A 67 21.73 16.45 0.54
N TRP A 68 20.65 15.72 0.85
CA TRP A 68 19.37 16.33 1.22
C TRP A 68 19.47 17.16 2.50
N THR A 69 19.26 18.47 2.37
CA THR A 69 19.41 19.46 3.46
C THR A 69 18.60 19.15 4.73
N LYS A 70 17.55 18.33 4.63
CA LYS A 70 16.75 17.92 5.79
C LYS A 70 17.45 16.91 6.70
N ILE A 71 18.34 16.08 6.15
CA ILE A 71 19.10 15.05 6.89
C ILE A 71 20.61 15.30 6.87
N ASN A 72 21.07 16.25 6.05
CA ASN A 72 22.47 16.58 5.84
C ASN A 72 22.73 18.09 5.90
N PRO A 73 23.28 18.63 7.00
CA PRO A 73 23.58 20.06 7.12
C PRO A 73 24.87 20.49 6.40
N GLN A 74 25.67 19.55 5.88
CA GLN A 74 27.00 19.84 5.33
C GLN A 74 26.94 20.36 3.87
N GLY A 75 25.81 20.20 3.18
CA GLY A 75 25.63 20.69 1.81
C GLY A 75 26.50 19.97 0.77
N CYS A 76 27.02 18.79 1.10
CA CYS A 76 27.77 17.91 0.20
C CYS A 76 27.32 16.46 0.41
N ASP A 77 27.65 15.57 -0.52
CA ASP A 77 27.30 14.15 -0.42
C ASP A 77 27.85 13.49 0.85
N GLN A 78 26.99 12.77 1.56
CA GLN A 78 27.35 11.95 2.73
C GLN A 78 26.67 10.58 2.66
N ILE A 79 27.30 9.59 3.30
CA ILE A 79 26.76 8.23 3.41
C ILE A 79 25.93 8.13 4.70
N PHE A 80 24.69 7.64 4.56
CA PHE A 80 23.74 7.42 5.64
C PHE A 80 23.38 5.95 5.77
N VAL A 81 22.96 5.55 6.97
CA VAL A 81 22.48 4.20 7.29
C VAL A 81 21.05 4.31 7.84
N MET A 82 20.12 3.52 7.31
CA MET A 82 18.71 3.45 7.69
C MET A 82 18.31 2.02 8.07
N ASN A 83 17.47 1.85 9.10
CA ASN A 83 16.95 0.57 9.58
C ASN A 83 15.47 0.37 9.21
#